data_AF-A0A950FZT4-F1
#
_entry.id   AF-A0A950FZT4-F1
#
_cell.length_a   1.000
_cell.length_b   1.000
_cell.length_c   1.000
_cell.angle_alpha   90.00
_cell.angle_beta   90.00
_cell.angle_gamma   90.00
#
_symmetry.space_group_name_H-M   'P 1'
#
loop_
_entity.id
_entity.type
_entity.pdbx_description
1 polymer ?
#
loop_
_entity_poly.entity_id
_entity_poly.type
_entity_poly.pdbx_seq_one_letter_code
_entity_poly.pdbx_strand_id
1 'polypeptide(L)' 'MTKPFNLQDHGIFVAEIHHNPPSALYEPAIRYGKDASIAENAALLANSGVKTGLPAKP' A
#
# COMPACT_ATOMS: atom_id res chain seq x y z
N MET A 1 19.45 17.32 -13.17
CA MET A 1 18.44 16.28 -13.43
C MET A 1 18.46 15.31 -12.27
N THR A 2 17.36 15.22 -11.53
CA THR A 2 17.21 14.30 -10.38
C THR A 2 17.17 12.86 -10.89
N LYS A 3 18.03 11.99 -10.34
CA LYS A 3 18.01 10.56 -10.67
C LYS A 3 16.64 9.98 -10.26
N PRO A 4 15.99 9.17 -11.10
CA PRO A 4 14.77 8.47 -10.69
C PRO A 4 15.03 7.62 -9.45
N PHE A 5 14.09 7.68 -8.49
CA PHE A 5 14.15 6.84 -7.31
C PHE A 5 14.08 5.36 -7.72
N ASN A 6 14.95 4.52 -7.16
CA ASN A 6 15.04 3.10 -7.51
C ASN A 6 15.33 2.27 -6.25
N LEU A 7 15.00 0.97 -6.30
CA LEU A 7 15.14 0.02 -5.18
C LEU A 7 16.09 -1.14 -5.50
N GLN A 8 16.94 -1.01 -6.53
CA GLN A 8 17.78 -2.11 -7.02
C GLN A 8 18.82 -2.56 -5.97
N ASP A 9 19.34 -1.63 -5.18
CA ASP A 9 20.27 -1.93 -4.07
C ASP A 9 19.62 -2.77 -2.96
N HIS A 10 18.28 -2.85 -2.93
CA HIS A 10 17.49 -3.73 -2.05
C HIS A 10 17.04 -5.03 -2.73
N GLY A 11 17.48 -5.29 -3.97
CA GLY A 11 17.09 -6.47 -4.75
C GLY A 11 15.64 -6.45 -5.25
N ILE A 12 14.97 -5.29 -5.24
CA ILE A 12 13.57 -5.15 -5.67
C ILE A 12 13.53 -4.64 -7.11
N PHE A 13 12.89 -5.40 -7.99
CA PHE A 13 12.71 -5.07 -9.40
C PHE A 13 11.21 -5.02 -9.71
N VAL A 14 10.72 -3.83 -10.04
CA VAL A 14 9.32 -3.56 -10.35
C VAL A 14 9.22 -2.67 -11.57
N ALA A 15 8.11 -2.76 -12.29
CA ALA A 15 7.87 -1.92 -13.47
C ALA A 15 7.61 -0.45 -13.09
N GLU A 16 7.01 -0.21 -11.93
CA GLU A 16 6.57 1.12 -11.50
C GLU A 16 6.89 1.33 -10.02
N ILE A 17 7.36 2.53 -9.67
CA ILE A 17 7.63 2.94 -8.30
C ILE A 17 6.86 4.22 -8.01
N HIS A 18 5.92 4.15 -7.06
CA HIS A 18 5.23 5.34 -6.56
C HIS A 18 5.97 5.87 -5.32
N HIS A 19 6.72 6.95 -5.47
CA HIS A 19 7.49 7.56 -4.38
C HIS A 19 6.74 8.73 -3.74
N ASN A 20 6.32 8.57 -2.48
CA ASN A 20 5.49 9.53 -1.72
C ASN A 20 4.17 9.97 -2.42
N PRO A 21 3.26 9.04 -2.82
CA PRO A 21 1.95 9.38 -3.39
C PRO A 21 0.87 9.53 -2.29
N PRO A 22 0.50 10.73 -1.84
CA PRO A 22 -0.43 10.85 -0.71
C PRO A 22 -1.87 10.41 -1.03
N SER A 23 -2.43 10.84 -2.17
CA SER A 23 -3.84 10.61 -2.53
C SER A 23 -4.04 9.46 -3.53
N ALA A 24 -3.04 9.20 -4.38
CA ALA A 24 -3.13 8.21 -5.44
C ALA A 24 -3.12 6.76 -4.94
N LEU A 25 -3.03 6.52 -3.63
CA LEU A 25 -3.04 5.17 -3.04
C LEU A 25 -4.45 4.60 -2.81
N TYR A 26 -5.49 5.45 -2.76
CA TYR A 26 -6.87 4.98 -2.59
C TYR A 26 -7.32 4.11 -3.77
N GLU A 27 -7.04 4.54 -5.00
CA GLU A 27 -7.44 3.79 -6.20
C GLU A 27 -6.76 2.41 -6.29
N PRO A 28 -5.43 2.27 -6.13
CA PRO A 28 -4.77 0.97 -6.03
C PRO A 28 -5.29 0.12 -4.88
N ALA A 29 -5.60 0.72 -3.72
CA ALA A 29 -6.14 -0.02 -2.57
C ALA A 29 -7.50 -0.64 -2.90
N ILE A 30 -8.40 0.10 -3.57
CA ILE A 30 -9.69 -0.44 -4.03
C ILE A 30 -9.53 -1.43 -5.18
N ARG A 31 -8.60 -1.17 -6.11
CA ARG A 31 -8.39 -2.01 -7.30
C ARG A 31 -7.79 -3.37 -6.96
N TYR A 32 -6.87 -3.43 -6.00
CA TYR A 32 -6.06 -4.63 -5.73
C TYR A 32 -6.24 -5.19 -4.30
N GLY A 33 -6.73 -4.38 -3.36
CA GLY A 33 -6.93 -4.79 -1.97
C GLY A 33 -8.16 -5.69 -1.84
N LYS A 34 -7.93 -6.93 -1.42
CA LYS A 34 -9.03 -7.84 -1.08
C LYS A 34 -9.79 -7.27 0.11
N ASP A 35 -11.12 -7.19 -0.02
CA ASP A 35 -12.03 -6.66 0.99
C ASP A 35 -11.79 -5.17 1.37
N ALA A 36 -11.15 -4.40 0.47
CA ALA A 36 -11.02 -2.95 0.63
C ALA A 36 -12.27 -2.22 0.12
N SER A 37 -12.70 -1.18 0.85
CA SER A 37 -13.85 -0.36 0.46
C SER A 37 -13.74 1.07 0.97
N ILE A 38 -14.62 1.94 0.48
CA ILE A 38 -14.74 3.32 0.96
C ILE A 38 -15.96 3.40 1.87
N ALA A 39 -15.76 3.86 3.11
CA ALA A 39 -16.84 4.13 4.06
C ALA A 39 -17.66 5.36 3.66
N GLU A 40 -18.84 5.53 4.26
CA GLU A 40 -19.72 6.70 4.01
C GLU A 40 -19.05 8.04 4.31
N ASN A 41 -18.09 8.07 5.23
CA ASN A 41 -17.30 9.25 5.57
C ASN A 41 -16.03 9.41 4.71
N ALA A 42 -15.93 8.69 3.58
CA ALA A 42 -14.80 8.66 2.66
C ALA A 42 -13.49 8.08 3.23
N ALA A 43 -13.51 7.45 4.41
CA ALA A 43 -12.35 6.72 4.92
C ALA A 43 -12.11 5.42 4.14
N LEU A 44 -10.84 5.07 3.91
CA LEU A 44 -10.45 3.77 3.38
C LEU A 44 -10.61 2.70 4.46
N LEU A 45 -11.43 1.69 4.20
CA LEU A 45 -11.55 0.48 5.01
C LEU A 45 -10.66 -0.61 4.41
N ALA A 46 -9.89 -1.27 5.26
CA ALA A 46 -9.04 -2.40 4.91
C ALA A 46 -9.15 -3.49 5.99
N ASN A 47 -9.13 -4.76 5.58
CA ASN A 47 -9.22 -5.91 6.48
C ASN A 47 -7.92 -6.72 6.45
N SER A 48 -7.29 -6.93 7.60
CA SER A 48 -6.07 -7.74 7.74
C SER A 48 -6.33 -9.24 7.96
N GLY A 49 -7.59 -9.66 7.92
CA GLY A 49 -8.02 -11.04 8.13
C GLY A 49 -7.78 -11.49 9.56
N VAL A 50 -7.13 -12.64 9.74
CA VAL A 50 -6.87 -13.22 11.07
C VAL A 50 -5.78 -12.48 11.86
N LYS A 51 -5.00 -11.60 11.23
CA LYS A 51 -3.89 -10.86 11.86
C LYS A 51 -4.32 -9.44 12.22
N THR A 52 -5.16 -9.31 13.24
CA THR A 52 -5.77 -8.02 13.65
C THR A 52 -4.95 -7.25 14.70
N GLY A 53 -3.82 -7.78 15.16
CA GLY A 53 -2.99 -7.16 16.18
C GLY A 53 -1.53 -7.59 16.09
N LEU A 54 -0.74 -7.11 17.06
CA LEU A 54 0.65 -7.52 17.20
C LEU A 54 0.75 -9.02 17.49
N PRO A 55 1.74 -9.73 16.92
CA PRO A 55 1.98 -11.12 17.27
C PRO A 55 2.39 -11.22 18.75
N ALA A 56 1.83 -12.20 19.46
CA ALA A 56 2.08 -12.40 20.89
C ALA A 56 3.50 -12.89 21.21
N LYS A 57 4.25 -13.36 20.20
CA LYS A 57 5.65 -13.80 20.33
C LYS A 57 6.50 -13.11 19.28
N PRO A 58 7.71 -12.64 19.64
CA PRO A 58 8.71 -12.20 18.68
C PRO A 58 9.25 -13.36 17.84
#